data_AF-A0A1U7EUI9-F1
#
_entry.id   AF-A0A1U7EUI9-F1
#
_cell.length_a   1.000
_cell.length_b   1.000
_cell.length_c   1.000
_cell.angle_alpha   90.00
_cell.angle_beta   90.00
_cell.angle_gamma   90.00
#
_symmetry.space_group_name_H-M   'P 1'
#
loop_
_entity.id
_entity.type
_entity.pdbx_description
1 polymer ?
#
loop_
_entity_poly.entity_id
_entity_poly.type
_entity_poly.pdbx_seq_one_letter_code
_entity_poly.pdbx_strand_id
1 'polypeptide(L)'
;MSDDIVVRLAANGDEETLQFDGESVDRLCRPTSIELLRTVADEEPASIRETARLVDRDVRQVHDNLWKLGELGLVEFDRSGRGHRPVVDWDRIDVEIDV
;
A
#
# COMPACT_ATOMS: atom_id res chain seq x y z
N MET A 1 12.69 5.27 -24.01
CA MET A 1 11.97 6.31 -23.26
C MET A 1 11.25 5.53 -22.20
N SER A 2 11.70 5.63 -20.95
CA SER A 2 11.01 4.98 -19.85
C SER A 2 9.68 5.69 -19.71
N ASP A 3 8.57 4.98 -19.84
CA ASP A 3 7.26 5.49 -19.44
C ASP A 3 7.33 5.68 -17.92
N ASP A 4 7.74 6.88 -17.48
CA ASP A 4 7.76 7.24 -16.07
C ASP A 4 6.32 7.43 -15.62
N ILE A 5 5.74 6.43 -14.95
CA ILE A 5 4.43 6.57 -14.33
C ILE A 5 4.65 7.28 -12.99
N VAL A 6 3.99 8.42 -12.83
CA VAL A 6 4.13 9.25 -11.63
C VAL A 6 3.02 8.88 -10.66
N VAL A 7 3.42 8.46 -9.46
CA VAL A 7 2.48 8.23 -8.35
C VAL A 7 2.67 9.32 -7.32
N ARG A 8 1.61 10.08 -7.05
CA ARG A 8 1.59 11.12 -6.01
C ARG A 8 0.86 10.60 -4.78
N LEU A 9 1.51 10.75 -3.64
CA LEU A 9 1.00 10.41 -2.32
C LEU A 9 0.76 11.70 -1.56
N ALA A 10 -0.40 11.86 -0.94
CA ALA A 10 -0.71 13.05 -0.15
C ALA A 10 -1.34 12.67 1.18
N ALA A 11 -0.87 13.30 2.26
CA ALA A 11 -1.46 13.20 3.59
C ALA A 11 -1.16 14.45 4.41
N ASN A 12 -2.13 14.95 5.19
CA ASN A 12 -1.92 16.03 6.18
C ASN A 12 -1.12 17.27 5.68
N GLY A 13 -1.19 17.60 4.39
CA GLY A 13 -0.45 18.71 3.79
C GLY A 13 0.97 18.37 3.32
N ASP A 14 1.42 17.14 3.56
CA ASP A 14 2.61 16.55 2.95
C ASP A 14 2.24 15.90 1.60
N GLU A 15 3.11 16.08 0.61
CA GLU A 15 2.99 15.48 -0.71
C GLU A 15 4.33 14.82 -1.08
N GLU A 16 4.28 13.55 -1.47
CA GLU A 16 5.41 12.79 -1.96
C GLU A 16 5.15 12.32 -3.40
N THR A 17 6.19 12.30 -4.23
CA THR A 17 6.09 11.83 -5.62
C THR A 17 7.07 10.68 -5.83
N LEU A 18 6.53 9.54 -6.27
CA LEU A 18 7.27 8.33 -6.59
C LEU A 18 7.22 8.05 -8.09
N GLN A 19 8.31 7.52 -8.64
CA GLN A 19 8.40 7.05 -10.01
C GLN A 19 8.26 5.54 -10.04
N PHE A 20 7.22 5.04 -10.71
CA PHE A 20 6.94 3.62 -10.85
C PHE A 20 7.06 3.18 -12.31
N ASP A 21 7.47 1.93 -12.50
CA ASP A 21 7.35 1.25 -13.78
C ASP A 21 5.95 0.64 -13.96
N GLY A 22 5.66 0.14 -15.16
CA GLY A 22 4.38 -0.49 -15.47
C GLY A 22 4.06 -1.72 -14.61
N GLU A 23 5.06 -2.46 -14.14
CA GLU A 23 4.83 -3.63 -13.26
C GLU A 23 4.39 -3.19 -11.86
N SER A 24 5.02 -2.14 -11.33
CA SER A 24 4.69 -1.56 -10.03
C SER A 24 3.27 -0.99 -10.02
N VAL A 25 2.87 -0.34 -11.12
CA VAL A 25 1.52 0.20 -11.29
C VAL A 25 0.49 -0.91 -11.49
N ASP A 26 0.78 -1.93 -12.30
CA ASP A 26 -0.08 -3.13 -12.40
C ASP A 26 -0.36 -3.70 -11.01
N ARG A 27 0.67 -3.81 -10.17
CA ARG A 27 0.58 -4.34 -8.81
C ARG A 27 -0.25 -3.44 -7.88
N LEU A 28 -0.01 -2.13 -7.92
CA LEU A 28 -0.76 -1.14 -7.14
C LEU A 28 -2.25 -1.18 -7.49
N CYS A 29 -2.57 -1.20 -8.77
CA CYS A 29 -3.94 -1.11 -9.27
C CYS A 29 -4.73 -2.43 -9.17
N ARG A 30 -4.13 -3.51 -8.65
CA ARG A 30 -4.88 -4.78 -8.44
C ARG A 30 -5.98 -4.57 -7.40
N PRO A 31 -7.17 -5.17 -7.60
CA PRO A 31 -8.28 -5.07 -6.64
C PRO A 31 -7.87 -5.43 -5.21
N THR A 32 -7.05 -6.46 -5.04
CA THR A 32 -6.56 -6.91 -3.73
C THR A 32 -5.63 -5.90 -3.06
N SER A 33 -4.82 -5.17 -3.84
CA SER A 33 -3.92 -4.16 -3.31
C SER A 33 -4.71 -2.94 -2.83
N ILE A 34 -5.69 -2.50 -3.62
CA ILE A 34 -6.60 -1.42 -3.25
C ILE A 34 -7.43 -1.79 -2.02
N GLU A 35 -7.95 -3.02 -1.94
CA GLU A 35 -8.69 -3.54 -0.77
C GLU A 35 -7.82 -3.49 0.50
N LEU A 36 -6.56 -3.92 0.42
CA LEU A 36 -5.64 -3.88 1.56
C LEU A 36 -5.26 -2.45 1.97
N LEU A 37 -4.93 -1.57 1.02
CA LEU A 37 -4.58 -0.18 1.32
C LEU A 37 -5.74 0.52 2.06
N ARG A 38 -6.97 0.38 1.55
CA ARG A 38 -8.17 0.92 2.21
C ARG A 38 -8.40 0.32 3.58
N THR A 39 -8.35 -1.01 3.70
CA THR A 39 -8.58 -1.69 4.98
C THR A 39 -7.54 -1.28 6.02
N VAL A 40 -6.27 -1.13 5.64
CA VAL A 40 -5.23 -0.70 6.56
C VAL A 40 -5.43 0.75 6.98
N ALA A 41 -5.81 1.64 6.06
CA ALA A 41 -6.07 3.05 6.36
C ALA A 41 -7.34 3.26 7.21
N ASP A 42 -8.42 2.53 6.91
CA ASP A 42 -9.73 2.73 7.55
C ASP A 42 -9.85 2.02 8.91
N GLU A 43 -9.29 0.81 9.04
CA GLU A 43 -9.48 -0.05 10.21
C GLU A 43 -8.25 -0.11 11.14
N GLU A 44 -7.11 0.46 10.72
CA GLU A 44 -5.85 0.52 11.48
C GLU A 44 -5.49 -0.81 12.20
N PRO A 45 -5.45 -1.96 11.49
CA PRO A 45 -5.31 -3.26 12.11
C PRO A 45 -3.98 -3.40 12.85
N ALA A 46 -3.99 -4.00 14.04
CA ALA A 46 -2.80 -4.12 14.88
C ALA A 46 -1.76 -5.12 14.35
N SER A 47 -2.07 -5.91 13.31
CA SER A 47 -1.15 -6.86 12.69
C SER A 47 -1.63 -7.36 11.32
N ILE A 48 -0.71 -7.91 10.52
CA ILE A 48 -1.00 -8.64 9.27
C ILE A 48 -2.09 -9.72 9.44
N ARG A 49 -2.10 -10.44 10.58
CA ARG A 49 -3.11 -11.48 10.84
C ARG A 49 -4.50 -10.90 11.03
N GLU A 50 -4.59 -9.71 11.61
CA GLU A 50 -5.85 -9.00 11.78
C GLU A 50 -6.33 -8.45 10.45
N THR A 51 -5.45 -7.82 9.66
CA THR A 51 -5.74 -7.41 8.29
C THR A 51 -6.33 -8.56 7.48
N ALA A 52 -5.73 -9.75 7.55
CA ALA A 52 -6.21 -10.94 6.83
C ALA A 52 -7.61 -11.39 7.24
N ARG A 53 -7.98 -11.22 8.52
CA ARG A 53 -9.35 -11.48 8.98
C ARG A 53 -10.33 -10.44 8.47
N LEU A 54 -9.95 -9.16 8.43
CA LEU A 54 -10.80 -8.06 7.95
C LEU A 54 -11.14 -8.22 6.47
N VAL A 55 -10.18 -8.65 5.64
CA VAL A 55 -10.41 -8.85 4.21
C VAL A 55 -10.88 -10.27 3.83
N ASP A 56 -11.06 -11.16 4.81
CA ASP A 56 -11.38 -12.58 4.62
C ASP A 56 -10.44 -13.27 3.61
N ARG A 57 -9.13 -13.25 3.89
CA ARG A 57 -8.08 -13.84 3.05
C ARG A 57 -7.07 -14.64 3.86
N ASP A 58 -6.32 -15.47 3.15
CA ASP A 58 -5.19 -16.20 3.72
C ASP A 58 -4.07 -15.26 4.18
N VAL A 59 -3.52 -15.52 5.37
CA VAL A 59 -2.49 -14.68 6.00
C VAL A 59 -1.22 -14.59 5.17
N ARG A 60 -0.82 -15.66 4.47
CA ARG A 60 0.39 -15.64 3.63
C ARG A 60 0.18 -14.75 2.42
N GLN A 61 -0.99 -14.81 1.78
CA GLN A 61 -1.32 -13.92 0.65
C GLN A 61 -1.31 -12.45 1.08
N VAL A 62 -1.89 -12.14 2.23
CA VAL A 62 -1.93 -10.78 2.78
C VAL A 62 -0.55 -10.29 3.17
N HIS A 63 0.25 -11.14 3.82
CA HIS A 63 1.65 -10.84 4.10
C HIS A 63 2.42 -10.51 2.82
N ASP A 64 2.36 -11.38 1.81
CA ASP A 64 3.10 -11.23 0.57
C ASP A 64 2.67 -9.97 -0.19
N ASN A 65 1.38 -9.59 -0.13
CA ASN A 65 0.91 -8.36 -0.78
C ASN A 65 1.30 -7.10 0.00
N LEU A 66 1.09 -7.07 1.32
CA LEU A 66 1.51 -5.94 2.15
C LEU A 66 3.02 -5.71 2.07
N TRP A 67 3.82 -6.78 2.00
CA TRP A 67 5.27 -6.66 1.85
C TRP A 67 5.66 -5.98 0.54
N LYS A 68 5.03 -6.37 -0.57
CA LYS A 68 5.25 -5.74 -1.88
C LYS A 68 4.76 -4.30 -1.92
N LEU A 69 3.68 -3.96 -1.22
CA LEU A 69 3.23 -2.57 -1.07
C LEU A 69 4.23 -1.75 -0.25
N GLY A 70 4.88 -2.35 0.75
CA GLY A 70 5.97 -1.71 1.48
C GLY A 70 7.24 -1.52 0.65
N GLU A 71 7.56 -2.44 -0.26
CA GLU A 71 8.63 -2.23 -1.25
C GLU A 71 8.36 -1.03 -2.19
N LEU A 72 7.09 -0.67 -2.38
CA LEU A 72 6.65 0.50 -3.14
C LEU A 72 6.54 1.78 -2.29
N GLY A 73 6.81 1.73 -0.98
CA GLY A 73 6.65 2.87 -0.07
C GLY A 73 5.19 3.22 0.27
N LEU A 74 4.24 2.35 -0.08
CA LEU A 74 2.81 2.61 0.14
C LEU A 74 2.32 2.11 1.50
N VAL A 75 3.07 1.21 2.13
CA VAL A 75 2.76 0.62 3.44
C VAL A 75 4.03 0.58 4.28
N GLU A 76 3.99 1.17 5.47
CA GLU A 76 5.03 1.04 6.48
C GLU A 76 4.70 -0.09 7.45
N PHE A 77 5.72 -0.62 8.14
CA PHE A 77 5.53 -1.64 9.17
C PHE A 77 6.08 -1.19 10.52
N ASP A 78 5.19 -0.74 11.40
CA ASP A 78 5.55 -0.41 12.77
C ASP A 78 5.88 -1.70 13.57
N ARG A 79 7.05 -1.68 14.22
CA ARG A 79 7.59 -2.78 15.03
C ARG A 79 7.60 -2.48 16.53
N SER A 80 7.01 -1.36 16.96
CA SER A 80 6.95 -0.94 18.37
C SER A 80 6.09 -1.88 19.24
N GLY A 81 5.25 -2.73 18.63
CA GLY A 81 4.37 -3.69 19.30
C GLY A 81 4.74 -5.16 19.12
N ARG A 82 3.81 -6.07 19.47
CA ARG A 82 3.99 -7.53 19.39
C ARG A 82 3.88 -8.11 17.96
N GLY A 83 3.85 -7.28 16.94
CA GLY A 83 3.73 -7.69 15.54
C GLY A 83 4.13 -6.61 14.56
N HIS A 84 4.29 -7.00 13.29
CA HIS A 84 4.41 -6.07 12.17
C HIS A 84 3.04 -5.45 11.93
N ARG A 85 2.79 -4.28 12.50
CA ARG A 85 1.56 -3.51 12.26
C ARG A 85 1.71 -2.80 10.92
N PRO A 86 0.91 -3.13 9.89
CA PRO A 86 0.92 -2.36 8.66
C PRO A 86 0.29 -0.98 8.91
N VAL A 87 0.87 0.06 8.34
CA VAL A 87 0.41 1.45 8.43
C VAL A 87 0.40 2.05 7.04
N VAL A 88 -0.66 2.78 6.70
CA VAL A 88 -0.74 3.61 5.49
C VAL A 88 -0.87 5.05 5.98
N ASP A 89 0.20 5.83 5.81
CA ASP A 89 0.26 7.22 6.29
C ASP A 89 -0.29 8.23 5.27
N TRP A 90 -0.95 7.74 4.20
CA TRP A 90 -1.39 8.53 3.04
C TRP A 90 -2.91 8.60 2.94
N ASP A 91 -3.45 9.80 2.80
CA ASP A 91 -4.90 10.05 2.64
C ASP A 91 -5.34 9.88 1.17
N ARG A 92 -4.42 10.10 0.22
CA ARG A 92 -4.69 10.01 -1.22
C ARG A 92 -3.49 9.47 -1.98
N ILE A 93 -3.80 8.65 -3.00
CA ILE A 93 -2.84 8.11 -3.97
C ILE A 93 -3.40 8.44 -5.37
N ASP A 94 -2.67 9.24 -6.14
CA ASP A 94 -3.00 9.60 -7.51
C ASP A 94 -1.97 8.96 -8.46
N VAL A 95 -2.44 8.34 -9.55
CA VAL A 95 -1.58 7.73 -10.57
C VAL A 95 -1.74 8.52 -11.87
N GLU A 96 -0.64 9.06 -12.38
CA GLU A 96 -0.59 9.87 -13.59
C GLU A 96 0.31 9.21 -14.65
N ILE A 97 -0.23 9.10 -15.87
CA ILE A 97 0.43 8.48 -17.02
C ILE A 97 0.48 9.51 -18.13
N ASP A 98 1.70 9.89 -18.52
CA ASP A 98 1.95 10.73 -19.69
C ASP A 98 2.04 9.86 -20.95
N VAL A 99 1.36 10.26 -22.04
CA VAL A 99 1.25 9.50 -23.30
C VAL A 99 1.72 10.29 -24.53
#